data_AF-A0A2V6F3X9-F1
#
_entry.id   AF-A0A2V6F3X9-F1
#
_cell.length_a   1.000
_cell.length_b   1.000
_cell.length_c   1.000
_cell.angle_alpha   90.00
_cell.angle_beta   90.00
_cell.angle_gamma   90.00
#
_symmetry.space_group_name_H-M   'P 1'
#
loop_
_entity.id
_entity.type
_entity.pdbx_description
1 polymer ?
#
loop_
_entity_poly.entity_id
_entity_poly.type
_entity_poly.pdbx_seq_one_letter_code
_entity_poly.pdbx_strand_id
1 'polypeptide(L)'
;SRLVFVGFGETDEWAHAGRYDLYLTAAHHVDDFVRRLWELAQSLPQYRGRTAFIITADHGRGSGPVDWKSHGEKTANSEGDWIAVIGPDTPPAGERTQTGPRTQSEIAATIAALLGEDYHAAVPQSGAPIADVLAGGAPRRARQGNSSSVNPAAPGNPK
;
A
#
# COMPACT_ATOMS: atom_id res chain seq x y z
N SER A 1 7.17 -11.64 6.99
CA SER A 1 6.27 -10.58 6.50
C SER A 1 4.92 -11.19 6.12
N ARG A 2 3.80 -10.45 6.19
CA ARG A 2 2.47 -10.91 5.75
C ARG A 2 1.87 -9.84 4.85
N LEU A 3 1.29 -10.26 3.73
CA LEU A 3 0.65 -9.38 2.75
C LEU A 3 -0.69 -10.01 2.36
N VAL A 4 -1.72 -9.17 2.22
CA VAL A 4 -3.02 -9.56 1.65
C VAL A 4 -3.34 -8.54 0.57
N PHE A 5 -3.79 -9.03 -0.57
CA PHE A 5 -4.29 -8.22 -1.68
C PHE A 5 -5.79 -8.44 -1.83
N VAL A 6 -6.54 -7.34 -1.99
CA VAL A 6 -7.98 -7.35 -2.23
C VAL A 6 -8.23 -6.44 -3.43
N GLY A 7 -8.90 -6.96 -4.46
CA GLY A 7 -9.29 -6.20 -5.64
C GLY A 7 -10.80 -6.05 -5.71
N PHE A 8 -11.26 -4.82 -5.99
CA PHE A 8 -12.66 -4.50 -6.27
C PHE A 8 -12.77 -4.07 -7.72
N GLY A 9 -13.65 -4.69 -8.50
CA GLY A 9 -13.75 -4.49 -9.95
C GLY A 9 -14.98 -3.72 -10.41
N GLU A 10 -15.97 -3.54 -9.52
CA GLU A 10 -17.28 -3.03 -9.90
C GLU A 10 -17.25 -1.60 -10.43
N THR A 11 -16.35 -0.75 -9.93
CA THR A 11 -16.19 0.61 -10.46
C THR A 11 -15.67 0.61 -11.90
N ASP A 12 -14.89 -0.38 -12.32
CA ASP A 12 -14.47 -0.52 -13.71
C ASP A 12 -15.60 -1.00 -14.61
N GLU A 13 -16.26 -2.08 -14.22
CA GLU A 13 -17.39 -2.67 -14.94
C GLU A 13 -18.49 -1.63 -15.22
N TRP A 14 -18.91 -0.89 -14.19
CA TRP A 14 -19.99 0.09 -14.35
C TRP A 14 -19.58 1.34 -15.11
N ALA A 15 -18.29 1.70 -15.10
CA ALA A 15 -17.78 2.77 -15.94
C ALA A 15 -17.83 2.37 -17.42
N HIS A 16 -17.34 1.18 -17.79
CA HIS A 16 -17.43 0.66 -19.16
C HIS A 16 -18.88 0.58 -19.65
N ALA A 17 -19.81 0.18 -18.78
CA ALA A 17 -21.24 0.13 -19.09
C ALA A 17 -21.91 1.51 -19.22
N GLY A 18 -21.22 2.61 -18.90
CA GLY A 18 -21.78 3.95 -18.88
C GLY A 18 -22.85 4.17 -17.81
N ARG A 19 -22.87 3.32 -16.77
CA ARG A 19 -23.84 3.35 -15.68
C ARG A 19 -23.31 4.19 -14.53
N TYR A 20 -23.38 5.51 -14.69
CA TYR A 20 -22.84 6.46 -13.72
C TYR A 20 -23.45 6.29 -12.31
N ASP A 21 -24.73 5.93 -12.24
CA ASP A 21 -25.43 5.62 -10.99
C ASP A 21 -24.84 4.39 -10.27
N LEU A 22 -24.57 3.31 -11.03
CA LEU A 22 -23.96 2.10 -10.48
C LEU A 22 -22.48 2.29 -10.18
N TYR A 23 -21.78 3.11 -10.97
CA TYR A 23 -20.40 3.52 -10.71
C TYR A 23 -20.27 4.21 -9.35
N LEU A 24 -21.11 5.22 -9.07
CA LEU A 24 -21.13 5.90 -7.78
C LEU A 24 -21.54 4.96 -6.64
N THR A 25 -22.54 4.10 -6.88
CA THR A 25 -22.96 3.09 -5.90
C THR A 25 -21.81 2.15 -5.55
N ALA A 26 -21.07 1.66 -6.56
CA ALA A 26 -19.91 0.82 -6.35
C ALA A 26 -18.79 1.54 -5.60
N ALA A 27 -18.52 2.81 -5.91
CA ALA A 27 -17.55 3.62 -5.17
C ALA A 27 -17.90 3.73 -3.68
N HIS A 28 -19.18 3.97 -3.35
CA HIS A 28 -19.67 3.97 -1.97
C HIS A 28 -19.54 2.61 -1.29
N HIS A 29 -19.80 1.51 -2.00
CA HIS A 29 -19.60 0.17 -1.45
C HIS A 29 -18.13 -0.11 -1.15
N VAL A 30 -17.22 0.27 -2.06
CA VAL A 30 -15.78 0.10 -1.85
C VAL A 30 -15.29 0.90 -0.65
N ASP A 31 -15.73 2.15 -0.49
CA ASP A 31 -15.43 2.96 0.70
C ASP A 31 -15.90 2.26 2.00
N ASP A 32 -17.13 1.73 2.02
CA ASP A 32 -17.65 0.97 3.15
C ASP A 32 -16.85 -0.31 3.44
N PHE A 33 -16.42 -1.02 2.38
CA PHE A 33 -15.59 -2.22 2.53
C PHE A 33 -14.22 -1.89 3.10
N VAL A 34 -13.57 -0.82 2.65
CA VAL A 34 -12.31 -0.33 3.21
C VAL A 34 -12.48 0.00 4.70
N ARG A 35 -13.54 0.73 5.05
CA ARG A 35 -13.87 1.04 6.46
C ARG A 35 -14.02 -0.22 7.30
N ARG A 36 -14.79 -1.21 6.84
CA ARG A 36 -15.02 -2.48 7.56
C ARG A 36 -13.75 -3.29 7.71
N LEU A 37 -12.91 -3.35 6.68
CA LEU A 37 -11.60 -4.02 6.74
C LEU A 37 -10.68 -3.35 7.75
N TRP A 38 -10.65 -2.01 7.77
CA TRP A 38 -9.87 -1.25 8.73
C TRP A 38 -10.35 -1.48 10.17
N GLU A 39 -11.65 -1.36 10.42
CA GLU A 39 -12.27 -1.63 11.73
C GLU A 39 -11.99 -3.07 12.21
N LEU A 40 -12.08 -4.05 11.32
CA LEU A 40 -11.72 -5.44 11.62
C LEU A 40 -10.24 -5.58 12.00
N ALA A 41 -9.33 -4.94 11.25
CA ALA A 41 -7.91 -4.95 11.59
C ALA A 41 -7.64 -4.29 12.95
N GLN A 42 -8.36 -3.23 13.31
CA GLN A 42 -8.21 -2.56 14.61
C GLN A 42 -8.87 -3.31 15.78
N SER A 43 -9.88 -4.16 15.53
CA SER A 43 -10.53 -4.95 16.59
C SER A 43 -9.73 -6.17 17.01
N LEU A 44 -8.84 -6.66 16.14
CA LEU A 44 -8.05 -7.86 16.35
C LEU A 44 -6.67 -7.53 16.96
N PRO A 45 -6.34 -7.98 18.19
CA PRO A 45 -5.08 -7.63 18.88
C PRO A 45 -3.80 -7.97 18.09
N GLN A 46 -3.85 -8.99 17.24
CA GLN A 46 -2.72 -9.39 16.40
C GLN A 46 -2.42 -8.40 15.25
N TYR A 47 -3.39 -7.56 14.86
CA TYR A 47 -3.29 -6.63 13.72
C TYR A 47 -3.33 -5.15 14.14
N ARG A 48 -4.04 -4.83 15.24
CA ARG A 48 -4.17 -3.47 15.75
C ARG A 48 -2.81 -2.79 15.95
N GLY A 49 -2.67 -1.58 15.42
CA GLY A 49 -1.42 -0.80 15.52
C GLY A 49 -0.20 -1.45 14.87
N ARG A 50 -0.39 -2.47 14.02
CA ARG A 50 0.69 -3.20 13.32
C ARG A 50 0.45 -3.36 11.82
N THR A 51 -0.78 -3.11 11.38
CA THR A 51 -1.21 -3.21 9.98
C THR A 51 -1.24 -1.83 9.33
N ALA A 52 -0.72 -1.74 8.12
CA ALA A 52 -0.87 -0.60 7.22
C ALA A 52 -1.73 -1.00 6.03
N PHE A 53 -2.54 -0.08 5.53
CA PHE A 53 -3.31 -0.24 4.29
C PHE A 53 -2.72 0.72 3.27
N ILE A 54 -2.50 0.21 2.06
CA ILE A 54 -2.30 1.02 0.85
C ILE A 54 -3.55 0.81 0.01
N ILE A 55 -4.18 1.91 -0.38
CA ILE A 55 -5.42 1.92 -1.15
C ILE A 55 -5.13 2.73 -2.42
N THR A 56 -5.38 2.13 -3.59
CA THR A 56 -5.02 2.69 -4.89
C THR A 56 -5.90 2.07 -5.98
N ALA A 57 -5.87 2.65 -7.17
CA ALA A 57 -6.34 2.01 -8.39
C ALA A 57 -5.16 1.50 -9.23
N ASP A 58 -5.46 0.68 -10.23
CA ASP A 58 -4.54 0.22 -11.27
C ASP A 58 -4.52 1.16 -12.49
N HIS A 59 -5.55 1.99 -12.65
CA HIS A 59 -5.57 3.08 -13.62
C HIS A 59 -6.65 4.13 -13.30
N GLY A 60 -6.57 5.27 -14.00
CA GLY A 60 -7.60 6.30 -14.01
C GLY A 60 -8.69 6.07 -15.05
N ARG A 61 -9.37 7.16 -15.43
CA ARG A 61 -10.42 7.21 -16.45
C ARG A 61 -10.27 8.41 -17.36
N GLY A 62 -10.83 8.33 -18.56
CA GLY A 62 -10.93 9.48 -19.44
C GLY A 62 -11.75 10.63 -18.87
N SER A 63 -11.64 11.80 -19.49
CA SER A 63 -12.31 13.02 -19.04
C SER A 63 -13.61 13.34 -19.79
N GLY A 64 -14.41 14.23 -19.22
CA GLY A 64 -15.63 14.73 -19.88
C GLY A 64 -16.76 13.68 -19.94
N PRO A 65 -17.90 14.01 -20.57
CA PRO A 65 -19.13 13.26 -20.34
C PRO A 65 -19.14 11.85 -20.97
N VAL A 66 -18.18 11.53 -21.83
CA VAL A 66 -18.13 10.27 -22.58
C VAL A 66 -16.89 9.44 -22.23
N ASP A 67 -15.71 10.03 -22.21
CA ASP A 67 -14.46 9.25 -22.14
C ASP A 67 -14.19 8.68 -20.75
N TRP A 68 -14.92 9.12 -19.71
CA TRP A 68 -14.89 8.51 -18.37
C TRP A 68 -15.26 7.02 -18.37
N LYS A 69 -15.89 6.54 -19.45
CA LYS A 69 -16.23 5.12 -19.65
C LYS A 69 -15.05 4.28 -20.13
N SER A 70 -13.92 4.91 -20.47
CA SER A 70 -12.76 4.27 -21.08
C SER A 70 -11.49 4.59 -20.30
N HIS A 71 -10.44 3.82 -20.57
CA HIS A 71 -9.09 4.04 -20.08
C HIS A 71 -8.07 3.44 -21.06
N GLY A 72 -6.79 3.80 -20.88
CA GLY A 72 -5.66 3.29 -21.64
C GLY A 72 -4.90 4.39 -22.39
N GLU A 73 -3.82 4.00 -23.07
CA GLU A 73 -2.88 4.93 -23.73
C GLU A 73 -3.54 5.97 -24.65
N LYS A 74 -4.65 5.59 -25.30
CA LYS A 74 -5.38 6.46 -26.24
C LYS A 74 -6.46 7.31 -25.58
N THR A 75 -6.68 7.17 -24.28
CA THR A 75 -7.70 7.87 -23.52
C THR A 75 -7.05 8.94 -22.65
N ALA A 76 -7.19 10.19 -23.06
CA ALA A 76 -6.59 11.33 -22.37
C ALA A 76 -7.00 11.39 -20.89
N ASN A 77 -6.02 11.67 -20.02
CA ASN A 77 -6.14 11.78 -18.57
C ASN A 77 -6.45 10.46 -17.83
N SER A 78 -6.51 9.32 -18.52
CA SER A 78 -6.74 8.02 -17.88
C SER A 78 -5.50 7.46 -17.17
N GLU A 79 -4.35 8.11 -17.32
CA GLU A 79 -3.12 7.83 -16.58
C GLU A 79 -3.16 8.34 -15.13
N GLY A 80 -4.07 9.25 -14.80
CA GLY A 80 -4.19 9.84 -13.47
C GLY A 80 -4.98 8.97 -12.51
N ASP A 81 -4.31 8.47 -11.47
CA ASP A 81 -4.93 7.75 -10.36
C ASP A 81 -4.58 8.40 -9.00
N TRP A 82 -4.84 7.67 -7.91
CA TRP A 82 -4.64 8.16 -6.55
C TRP A 82 -4.12 7.03 -5.66
N ILE A 83 -3.43 7.42 -4.59
CA ILE A 83 -2.96 6.52 -3.54
C ILE A 83 -3.23 7.12 -2.17
N ALA A 84 -3.73 6.30 -1.25
CA ALA A 84 -3.82 6.60 0.18
C ALA A 84 -3.08 5.55 0.99
N VAL A 85 -2.39 5.99 2.03
CA VAL A 85 -1.68 5.09 2.96
C VAL A 85 -2.12 5.43 4.38
N ILE A 86 -2.61 4.44 5.12
CA ILE A 86 -2.99 4.57 6.53
C ILE A 86 -2.32 3.48 7.35
N GLY A 87 -1.78 3.81 8.50
CA GLY A 87 -1.07 2.83 9.32
C GLY A 87 -0.26 3.47 10.44
N PRO A 88 0.27 2.64 11.36
CA PRO A 88 1.06 3.11 12.51
C PRO A 88 2.41 3.73 12.10
N ASP A 89 2.93 3.37 10.93
CA ASP A 89 4.23 3.82 10.42
C ASP A 89 4.10 5.02 9.46
N THR A 90 2.87 5.49 9.21
CA THR A 90 2.56 6.55 8.26
C THR A 90 2.10 7.83 8.99
N PRO A 91 2.73 9.00 8.73
CA PRO A 91 2.30 10.26 9.33
C PRO A 91 0.84 10.60 8.98
N PRO A 92 0.03 11.09 9.93
CA PRO A 92 -1.37 11.46 9.69
C PRO A 92 -1.46 12.84 9.00
N ALA A 93 -0.90 12.96 7.80
CA ALA A 93 -0.81 14.23 7.07
C ALA A 93 -2.12 14.65 6.37
N GLY A 94 -3.15 13.79 6.39
CA GLY A 94 -4.41 14.04 5.70
C GLY A 94 -4.27 14.02 4.17
N GLU A 95 -5.21 14.66 3.47
CA GLU A 95 -5.09 14.93 2.04
C GLU A 95 -3.91 15.86 1.78
N ARG A 96 -3.06 15.49 0.81
CA ARG A 96 -1.84 16.25 0.50
C ARG A 96 -1.99 16.92 -0.84
N THR A 97 -1.82 18.24 -0.84
CA THR A 97 -1.66 19.03 -2.06
C THR A 97 -0.18 19.38 -2.25
N GLN A 98 0.20 19.80 -3.46
CA GLN A 98 1.57 20.25 -3.77
C GLN A 98 2.66 19.17 -3.54
N THR A 99 2.29 17.89 -3.62
CA THR A 99 3.28 16.81 -3.70
C THR A 99 3.92 16.79 -5.09
N GLY A 100 5.18 16.35 -5.17
CA GLY A 100 5.74 15.95 -6.47
C GLY A 100 4.91 14.83 -7.11
N PRO A 101 5.04 14.60 -8.43
CA PRO A 101 4.35 13.53 -9.11
C PRO A 101 4.71 12.18 -8.48
N ARG A 102 3.72 11.29 -8.39
CA ARG A 102 3.89 9.90 -7.95
C ARG A 102 3.56 8.96 -9.10
N THR A 103 4.15 7.79 -9.06
CA THR A 103 3.96 6.76 -10.08
C THR A 103 3.67 5.41 -9.43
N GLN A 104 2.91 4.56 -10.11
CA GLN A 104 2.64 3.20 -9.65
C GLN A 104 3.90 2.36 -9.43
N SER A 105 5.02 2.71 -10.09
CA SER A 105 6.30 2.04 -9.92
C SER A 105 6.86 2.10 -8.49
N GLU A 106 6.44 3.09 -7.69
CA GLU A 106 6.85 3.27 -6.29
C GLU A 106 6.08 2.35 -5.32
N ILE A 107 4.95 1.77 -5.73
CA ILE A 107 4.03 1.04 -4.84
C ILE A 107 4.68 -0.22 -4.27
N ALA A 108 5.31 -1.05 -5.12
CA ALA A 108 5.94 -2.30 -4.68
C ALA A 108 7.07 -2.03 -3.65
N ALA A 109 7.90 -1.03 -3.90
CA ALA A 109 8.97 -0.63 -2.98
C ALA A 109 8.42 -0.05 -1.67
N THR A 110 7.30 0.67 -1.73
CA THR A 110 6.62 1.20 -0.54
C THR A 110 6.03 0.09 0.33
N ILE A 111 5.37 -0.91 -0.27
CA ILE A 111 4.88 -2.11 0.44
C ILE A 111 6.03 -2.84 1.13
N ALA A 112 7.13 -3.06 0.39
CA ALA A 112 8.30 -3.74 0.91
C ALA A 112 8.91 -2.99 2.10
N ALA A 113 9.07 -1.66 1.99
CA ALA A 113 9.60 -0.83 3.08
C ALA A 113 8.72 -0.89 4.33
N LEU A 114 7.38 -0.86 4.20
CA LEU A 114 6.44 -1.03 5.33
C LEU A 114 6.54 -2.42 5.98
N LEU A 115 7.01 -3.43 5.23
CA LEU A 115 7.28 -4.78 5.73
C LEU A 115 8.71 -4.96 6.26
N GLY A 116 9.57 -3.95 6.16
CA GLY A 116 10.97 -3.99 6.59
C GLY A 116 11.92 -4.63 5.57
N GLU A 117 11.52 -4.69 4.29
CA GLU A 117 12.29 -5.26 3.18
C GLU A 117 12.77 -4.13 2.23
N ASP A 118 13.85 -4.39 1.47
CA ASP A 118 14.35 -3.47 0.44
C ASP A 118 14.14 -4.06 -0.96
N TYR A 119 12.96 -3.78 -1.53
CA TYR A 119 12.62 -4.25 -2.88
C TYR A 119 13.33 -3.46 -3.98
N HIS A 120 13.65 -2.18 -3.76
CA HIS A 120 14.31 -1.35 -4.77
C HIS A 120 15.75 -1.81 -5.01
N ALA A 121 16.46 -2.24 -3.96
CA ALA A 121 17.77 -2.86 -4.11
C ALA A 121 17.70 -4.18 -4.92
N ALA A 122 16.64 -4.98 -4.74
CA ALA A 122 16.46 -6.24 -5.45
C ALA A 122 15.96 -6.05 -6.90
N VAL A 123 15.16 -5.01 -7.15
CA VAL A 123 14.55 -4.69 -8.45
C VAL A 123 14.78 -3.20 -8.75
N PRO A 124 15.99 -2.81 -9.23
CA PRO A 124 16.36 -1.41 -9.43
C PRO A 124 15.50 -0.65 -10.45
N GLN A 125 14.75 -1.35 -11.29
CA GLN A 125 13.80 -0.77 -12.24
C GLN A 125 12.50 -0.28 -11.58
N SER A 126 12.24 -0.66 -10.32
CA SER A 126 11.12 -0.12 -9.56
C SER A 126 11.34 1.35 -9.20
N GLY A 127 10.26 2.08 -8.92
CA GLY A 127 10.36 3.36 -8.24
C GLY A 127 10.85 3.16 -6.81
N ALA A 128 11.55 4.15 -6.26
CA ALA A 128 11.92 4.15 -4.85
C ALA A 128 10.67 4.16 -3.95
N PRO A 129 10.75 3.71 -2.69
CA PRO A 129 9.63 3.84 -1.76
C PRO A 129 9.20 5.30 -1.61
N ILE A 130 7.90 5.54 -1.45
CA ILE A 130 7.37 6.88 -1.18
C ILE A 130 7.79 7.29 0.23
N ALA A 131 8.92 8.01 0.36
CA ALA A 131 9.52 8.32 1.66
C ALA A 131 8.55 9.00 2.64
N ASP A 132 7.68 9.87 2.13
CA ASP A 132 6.75 10.64 2.95
C ASP A 132 5.72 9.77 3.71
N VAL A 133 5.45 8.54 3.25
CA VAL A 133 4.48 7.64 3.92
C VAL A 133 5.14 6.73 4.97
N LEU A 134 6.46 6.82 5.13
CA LEU A 134 7.25 5.95 6.02
C LEU A 134 7.72 6.64 7.31
N ALA A 135 7.47 7.94 7.47
CA ALA A 135 8.09 8.76 8.52
C ALA A 135 7.37 8.75 9.89
N GLY A 136 6.42 7.83 10.12
CA GLY A 136 5.53 7.84 11.29
C GLY A 136 5.89 6.91 12.45
N GLY A 137 6.83 5.97 12.26
CA GLY A 137 7.19 4.99 13.28
C GLY A 137 8.70 4.74 13.32
N ALA A 138 9.29 4.72 14.51
CA ALA A 138 10.66 4.22 14.67
C ALA A 138 10.76 2.85 13.97
N PRO A 139 11.82 2.60 13.17
CA PRO A 139 11.94 1.36 12.41
C PRO A 139 11.75 0.20 13.38
N ARG A 140 10.75 -0.65 13.12
CA ARG A 140 10.60 -1.90 13.86
C ARG A 140 11.92 -2.62 13.68
N ARG A 141 12.72 -2.70 14.76
CA ARG A 141 13.99 -3.44 14.74
C ARG A 141 13.73 -4.74 14.02
N ALA A 142 14.49 -4.99 12.95
CA ALA A 142 14.56 -6.30 12.33
C ALA A 142 14.60 -7.32 13.47
N ARG A 143 13.71 -8.31 13.44
CA ARG A 143 13.77 -9.40 14.41
C ARG A 143 15.19 -9.95 14.31
N GLN A 144 16.04 -9.63 15.28
CA GLN A 144 17.32 -10.29 15.44
C GLN A 144 16.96 -11.76 15.51
N GLY A 145 17.33 -12.50 14.46
CA GLY A 145 17.29 -13.94 14.50
C GLY A 145 18.01 -14.33 15.79
N ASN A 146 17.33 -15.12 16.60
CA ASN A 146 17.91 -15.67 17.82
C ASN A 146 18.98 -16.67 17.36
N SER A 147 20.17 -16.18 16.98
CA SER A 147 21.34 -17.02 16.91
C SER A 147 21.72 -17.27 18.36
N SER A 148 21.33 -18.44 18.85
CA SER A 148 21.90 -19.03 20.04
C SER A 148 23.41 -19.06 19.83
N SER A 149 24.13 -18.08 20.39
CA SER A 149 25.57 -18.16 20.55
C SER A 149 25.82 -19.29 21.54
N VAL A 150 26.17 -20.45 21.00
CA VAL A 150 26.82 -21.50 21.76
C VAL A 150 28.11 -20.89 22.30
N ASN A 151 28.17 -20.65 23.61
CA ASN A 151 29.42 -20.33 24.29
C ASN A 151 30.38 -21.50 24.09
N PRO A 152 31.59 -21.30 23.53
CA PRO A 152 32.61 -22.33 23.59
C PRO A 152 33.03 -22.50 25.06
N ALA A 153 33.07 -23.76 25.50
CA ALA A 153 33.49 -24.15 26.83
C ALA A 153 34.90 -23.63 27.15
N ALA A 154 35.08 -23.19 28.40
CA ALA A 154 36.38 -22.76 28.92
C ALA A 154 37.41 -23.90 28.84
N PRO A 155 38.69 -23.59 28.55
CA PRO A 155 39.75 -24.60 28.50
C PRO A 155 40.00 -25.17 29.90
N GLY A 156 39.95 -26.50 30.01
CA GLY A 156 40.30 -27.24 31.21
C GLY A 156 41.79 -27.09 31.56
N ASN A 157 42.05 -26.98 32.85
CA ASN A 157 43.38 -26.88 33.44
C ASN A 157 44.14 -28.22 33.31
N PRO A 158 45.44 -28.23 32.99
CA PRO A 158 46.19 -29.47 32.82
C PRO A 158 46.56 -30.11 34.17
N LYS A 159 46.55 -31.45 34.19
CA LYS A 159 47.42 -32.29 35.01
C LYS A 159 48.16 -33.26 34.10
#